data_AF-A0A9N9DD93-F1
#
_entry.id   AF-A0A9N9DD93-F1
#
_cell.length_a   1.000
_cell.length_b   1.000
_cell.length_c   1.000
_cell.angle_alpha   90.00
_cell.angle_beta   90.00
_cell.angle_gamma   90.00
#
_symmetry.space_group_name_H-M   'P 1'
#
loop_
_entity.id
_entity.type
_entity.pdbx_description
1 polymer ?
#
loop_
_entity_poly.entity_id
_entity_poly.type
_entity_poly.pdbx_seq_one_letter_code
_entity_poly.pdbx_strand_id
1 'polypeptide(L)'
;NLRNKLHKKTINYLTKNYDEIIIPEVGVKNIVKREKRKIKSKVMRSILTWSHYMFKQRLKSKAKETGIKIVIQDEAYTSKTSSNCGDIQNIGGKKIYKCKNCS
;
A
#
# COMPACT_ATOMS: atom_id res chain seq x y z
N ASN A 1 16.79 -9.68 -9.89
CA ASN A 1 17.80 -9.05 -9.01
C ASN A 1 17.41 -7.63 -8.53
N LEU A 2 16.97 -6.73 -9.41
CA LEU A 2 16.63 -5.33 -9.07
C LEU A 2 15.58 -5.16 -7.94
N ARG A 3 14.44 -5.87 -8.02
CA ARG A 3 13.36 -5.79 -7.00
C ARG A 3 13.87 -6.07 -5.59
N ASN A 4 14.70 -7.09 -5.41
CA ASN A 4 15.24 -7.43 -4.09
C ASN A 4 16.16 -6.32 -3.54
N LYS A 5 16.99 -5.72 -4.41
CA LYS A 5 17.84 -4.59 -4.03
C LYS A 5 17.01 -3.38 -3.63
N LEU A 6 15.95 -3.08 -4.39
CA LEU A 6 15.01 -2.01 -4.05
C LEU A 6 14.33 -2.27 -2.71
N HIS A 7 13.76 -3.46 -2.49
CA HIS A 7 13.11 -3.82 -1.23
C HIS A 7 14.06 -3.63 -0.05
N LYS A 8 15.31 -4.12 -0.15
CA LYS A 8 16.31 -3.97 0.91
C LYS A 8 16.62 -2.49 1.20
N LYS A 9 16.86 -1.69 0.15
CA LYS A 9 17.15 -0.25 0.30
C LYS A 9 15.99 0.50 0.92
N THR A 10 14.77 0.27 0.43
CA THR A 10 13.56 0.93 0.95
C THR A 10 13.28 0.52 2.39
N ILE A 11 13.38 -0.78 2.72
CA ILE A 11 13.19 -1.25 4.10
C ILE A 11 14.24 -0.61 5.02
N ASN A 12 15.51 -0.63 4.64
CA ASN A 12 16.57 -0.01 5.44
C ASN A 12 16.35 1.51 5.62
N TYR A 13 15.85 2.20 4.61
CA TYR A 13 15.50 3.61 4.74
C TYR A 13 14.35 3.81 5.72
N LEU A 14 13.25 3.07 5.56
CA LEU A 14 12.10 3.18 6.45
C LEU A 14 12.46 2.85 7.91
N THR A 15 13.20 1.76 8.13
CA THR A 15 13.58 1.34 9.48
C THR A 15 14.68 2.18 10.11
N LYS A 16 15.29 3.13 9.39
CA LYS A 16 16.30 4.04 9.95
C LYS A 16 15.74 5.42 10.27
N ASN A 17 14.65 5.81 9.62
CA ASN A 17 14.11 7.16 9.71
C ASN A 17 12.78 7.24 10.47
N TYR A 18 12.13 6.10 10.77
CA TYR A 18 10.83 6.05 11.41
C TYR A 18 10.77 4.97 12.49
N ASP A 19 10.18 5.31 13.63
CA ASP A 19 9.97 4.41 14.77
C ASP A 19 8.69 3.56 14.64
N GLU A 20 7.73 4.06 13.85
CA GLU A 20 6.47 3.39 13.56
C GLU A 20 6.13 3.48 12.06
N ILE A 21 5.72 2.36 11.47
CA ILE A 21 5.38 2.25 10.06
C ILE A 21 3.98 1.63 9.91
N ILE A 22 3.07 2.37 9.29
CA ILE A 22 1.72 1.89 8.95
C ILE A 22 1.75 1.33 7.53
N ILE A 23 1.35 0.07 7.37
CA ILE A 23 1.33 -0.62 6.07
C ILE A 23 -0.08 -1.12 5.78
N PRO A 24 -0.65 -0.81 4.61
CA PRO A 24 -1.94 -1.35 4.23
C PRO A 24 -1.91 -2.88 4.05
N GLU A 25 -3.00 -3.54 4.43
CA GLU A 25 -3.28 -4.93 4.06
C GLU A 25 -3.66 -5.00 2.58
N VAL A 26 -2.65 -5.03 1.71
CA VAL A 26 -2.87 -5.17 0.28
C VAL A 26 -3.42 -6.56 -0.03
N GLY A 27 -4.73 -6.64 -0.26
CA GLY A 27 -5.43 -7.86 -0.67
C GLY A 27 -5.14 -8.20 -2.13
N VAL A 28 -3.88 -8.44 -2.51
CA VAL A 28 -3.46 -8.65 -3.91
C VAL A 28 -4.30 -9.73 -4.59
N LYS A 29 -4.67 -10.80 -3.87
CA LYS A 29 -5.58 -11.85 -4.36
C LYS A 29 -6.94 -11.29 -4.77
N ASN A 30 -7.53 -10.39 -3.98
CA ASN A 30 -8.82 -9.76 -4.27
C ASN A 30 -8.72 -8.74 -5.40
N ILE A 31 -7.61 -8.00 -5.47
CA ILE A 31 -7.35 -6.97 -6.48
C ILE A 31 -7.16 -7.60 -7.87
N VAL A 32 -6.52 -8.77 -7.95
CA VAL A 32 -6.16 -9.43 -9.22
C VAL A 32 -7.31 -10.30 -9.79
N LYS A 33 -8.32 -10.65 -9.00
CA LYS A 33 -9.50 -11.41 -9.47
C LYS A 33 -10.18 -10.67 -10.63
N ARG A 34 -10.39 -11.37 -11.75
CA ARG A 34 -10.91 -10.79 -13.00
C ARG A 34 -12.39 -10.40 -12.91
N GLU A 35 -13.19 -11.13 -12.13
CA GLU A 35 -14.66 -11.02 -12.07
C GLU A 35 -15.18 -9.66 -11.61
N LYS A 36 -14.46 -8.94 -10.73
CA LYS A 36 -14.87 -7.63 -10.18
C LYS A 36 -13.93 -6.49 -10.58
N ARG A 37 -13.13 -6.68 -11.62
CA ARG A 37 -11.95 -5.83 -11.90
C ARG A 37 -12.32 -4.50 -12.57
N LYS A 38 -12.21 -3.41 -11.82
CA LYS A 38 -12.31 -2.02 -12.34
C LYS A 38 -10.97 -1.37 -12.73
N ILE A 39 -9.85 -2.04 -12.45
CA ILE A 39 -8.49 -1.51 -12.62
C ILE A 39 -7.82 -2.09 -13.87
N LYS A 40 -7.09 -1.23 -14.61
CA LYS A 40 -6.41 -1.58 -15.88
C LYS A 40 -5.37 -2.70 -15.72
N SER A 41 -5.20 -3.49 -16.78
CA SER A 41 -4.29 -4.67 -16.79
C SER A 41 -2.81 -4.32 -16.60
N LYS A 42 -2.38 -3.14 -17.06
CA LYS A 42 -1.03 -2.61 -16.83
C LYS A 42 -0.73 -2.42 -15.34
N VAL A 43 -1.67 -1.85 -14.60
CA VAL A 43 -1.54 -1.62 -13.15
C VAL A 43 -1.50 -2.95 -12.39
N MET A 44 -2.32 -3.93 -12.80
CA MET A 44 -2.29 -5.28 -12.22
C MET A 44 -0.94 -5.97 -12.39
N ARG A 45 -0.37 -5.90 -13.61
CA ARG A 45 0.97 -6.40 -13.87
C ARG A 45 1.99 -5.74 -12.95
N SER A 46 1.92 -4.41 -12.76
CA SER A 46 2.79 -3.72 -11.82
C SER A 46 2.63 -4.21 -10.39
N ILE A 47 1.41 -4.35 -9.87
CA ILE A 47 1.14 -4.87 -8.51
C ILE A 47 1.76 -6.27 -8.32
N LEU A 48 1.61 -7.15 -9.31
CA LEU A 48 2.18 -8.50 -9.24
C LEU A 48 3.72 -8.47 -9.30
N THR A 49 4.29 -7.64 -10.18
CA THR A 49 5.75 -7.50 -10.36
C THR A 49 6.45 -7.09 -9.06
N TRP A 50 5.87 -6.17 -8.30
CA TRP A 50 6.46 -5.65 -7.07
C TRP A 50 6.36 -6.60 -5.87
N SER A 51 5.54 -7.66 -5.95
CA SER A 51 5.47 -8.69 -4.90
C SER A 51 5.26 -8.09 -3.51
N HIS A 52 4.25 -7.22 -3.36
CA HIS A 52 3.95 -6.50 -2.12
C HIS A 52 3.88 -7.40 -0.88
N TYR A 53 3.39 -8.63 -1.03
CA TYR A 53 3.40 -9.62 0.05
C TYR A 53 4.81 -9.90 0.57
N MET A 54 5.76 -10.18 -0.33
CA MET A 54 7.16 -10.42 0.06
C MET A 54 7.81 -9.18 0.68
N PHE A 55 7.47 -7.98 0.19
CA PHE A 55 7.94 -6.73 0.79
C PHE A 55 7.46 -6.61 2.24
N LYS A 56 6.15 -6.81 2.47
CA LYS A 56 5.54 -6.81 3.81
C LYS A 56 6.24 -7.78 4.75
N GLN A 57 6.48 -9.02 4.31
CA GLN A 57 7.15 -10.03 5.14
C GLN A 57 8.59 -9.63 5.50
N ARG A 58 9.35 -9.07 4.56
CA ARG A 58 10.72 -8.60 4.84
C ARG A 58 10.74 -7.40 5.78
N LEU A 59 9.81 -6.46 5.60
CA LEU A 59 9.70 -5.29 6.46
C LEU A 59 9.33 -5.70 7.89
N LYS A 60 8.39 -6.65 8.06
CA LYS A 60 8.09 -7.27 9.36
C LYS A 60 9.31 -7.92 10.01
N SER A 61 10.06 -8.72 9.26
CA SER A 61 11.28 -9.35 9.77
C SER A 61 12.27 -8.30 10.25
N LYS A 62 12.52 -7.26 9.45
CA LYS A 62 13.47 -6.20 9.80
C LYS A 62 13.00 -5.38 11.01
N ALA A 63 11.74 -5.03 11.06
CA ALA A 63 11.18 -4.27 12.17
C ALA A 63 11.24 -5.05 13.49
N LYS A 64 11.06 -6.38 13.46
CA LYS A 64 11.25 -7.24 14.63
C LYS A 64 12.69 -7.22 15.14
N GLU A 65 13.67 -7.16 14.24
CA GLU A 65 15.09 -7.04 14.59
C GLU A 65 15.45 -5.66 15.15
N THR A 66 14.84 -4.60 14.64
CA THR A 66 15.17 -3.21 15.01
C THR A 66 14.27 -2.60 16.08
N GLY A 67 13.26 -3.33 16.56
CA GLY A 67 12.31 -2.85 17.56
C GLY A 67 11.26 -1.86 17.03
N ILE A 68 11.08 -1.78 15.72
CA ILE A 68 10.16 -0.82 15.08
C ILE A 68 8.74 -1.36 15.10
N LYS A 69 7.79 -0.48 15.37
CA LYS A 69 6.37 -0.86 15.39
C LYS A 69 5.82 -0.88 13.97
N ILE A 70 5.24 -2.00 13.57
CA ILE A 70 4.49 -2.10 12.31
C ILE A 70 3.01 -2.26 12.63
N VAL A 71 2.21 -1.33 12.11
CA VAL A 71 0.75 -1.40 12.17
C VAL A 71 0.24 -1.79 10.79
N ILE A 72 -0.57 -2.86 10.74
CA ILE A 72 -1.25 -3.26 9.51
C ILE A 72 -2.66 -2.71 9.56
N GLN A 73 -3.05 -1.93 8.55
CA GLN A 73 -4.38 -1.32 8.48
C GLN A 73 -5.09 -1.77 7.20
N ASP A 74 -6.42 -1.91 7.25
CA ASP A 74 -7.22 -2.27 6.08
C ASP A 74 -7.15 -1.19 4.98
N GLU A 75 -7.02 -1.61 3.72
CA GLU A 75 -6.98 -0.75 2.53
C GLU A 75 -8.31 -0.05 2.23
N ALA A 76 -9.41 -0.46 2.87
CA ALA A 76 -10.77 -0.04 2.54
C ALA A 76 -10.97 1.48 2.38
N TYR A 77 -10.11 2.29 2.98
CA TYR A 77 -10.28 3.74 3.10
C TYR A 77 -9.18 4.59 2.44
N THR A 78 -8.02 4.05 2.04
CA THR A 78 -6.90 4.93 1.59
C THR A 78 -7.09 5.54 0.20
N SER A 79 -7.86 4.88 -0.68
CA SER A 79 -8.14 5.37 -2.04
C SER A 79 -9.52 6.02 -2.18
N LYS A 80 -10.27 6.14 -1.09
CA LYS A 80 -11.64 6.68 -1.08
C LYS A 80 -11.84 7.72 -0.01
N THR A 81 -10.90 7.92 0.89
CA THR A 81 -11.05 8.84 2.01
C THR A 81 -10.20 10.06 1.78
N SER A 82 -10.76 11.24 2.04
CA SER A 82 -9.98 12.45 2.05
C SER A 82 -9.03 12.48 3.24
N SER A 83 -7.78 12.82 2.99
CA SER A 83 -6.81 13.06 4.05
C SER A 83 -7.11 14.30 4.91
N ASN A 84 -8.00 15.20 4.46
CA ASN A 84 -8.30 16.46 5.15
C ASN A 84 -9.63 16.43 5.92
N CYS A 85 -10.72 16.03 5.25
CA CYS A 85 -12.08 16.00 5.82
C CYS A 85 -12.48 14.64 6.40
N GLY A 86 -11.73 13.56 6.12
CA GLY A 86 -12.15 12.19 6.44
C GLY A 86 -13.36 11.69 5.63
N ASP A 87 -13.88 12.50 4.70
CA ASP A 87 -15.04 12.13 3.87
C ASP A 87 -14.68 10.93 2.97
N ILE A 88 -15.61 9.98 2.84
CA ILE A 88 -15.42 8.75 2.07
C ILE A 88 -16.22 8.85 0.77
N GLN A 89 -15.52 8.89 -0.36
CA GLN A 89 -16.09 8.95 -1.69
C GLN A 89 -15.62 7.82 -2.59
N ASN A 90 -16.57 7.23 -3.30
CA ASN A 90 -16.27 6.20 -4.28
C ASN A 90 -15.81 6.84 -5.61
N ILE A 91 -14.50 7.14 -5.72
CA ILE A 91 -13.93 7.76 -6.93
C ILE A 91 -13.82 6.81 -8.14
N GLY A 92 -14.06 5.50 -7.95
CA GLY A 92 -13.96 4.50 -9.01
C GLY A 92 -12.54 4.43 -9.57
N GLY A 93 -12.38 4.63 -10.89
CA GLY A 93 -11.09 4.63 -11.58
C GLY A 93 -10.42 6.01 -11.73
N LYS A 94 -10.98 7.06 -11.11
CA LYS A 94 -10.43 8.42 -11.19
C LYS A 94 -9.10 8.48 -10.45
N LYS A 95 -8.11 9.16 -11.05
CA LYS A 95 -6.78 9.35 -10.46
C LYS A 95 -6.71 10.51 -9.47
N ILE A 96 -7.66 11.44 -9.54
CA ILE A 96 -7.70 12.65 -8.72
C ILE A 96 -8.89 12.52 -7.77
N TYR A 97 -8.61 12.59 -6.48
CA TYR A 97 -9.62 12.69 -5.42
C TYR A 97 -9.97 14.16 -5.21
N LYS A 98 -11.25 14.53 -5.36
CA LYS A 98 -11.77 15.86 -4.98
C LYS A 98 -12.74 15.65 -3.81
N CYS A 99 -12.39 16.07 -2.59
CA CYS A 99 -13.36 16.03 -1.47
C CYS A 99 -14.53 16.95 -1.86
N LYS A 100 -15.76 16.51 -1.60
CA LYS A 100 -16.94 17.38 -1.76
C LYS A 100 -17.12 18.28 -0.53
N ASN A 101 -16.52 17.89 0.59
CA ASN A 101 -16.62 18.54 1.89
C ASN A 101 -15.44 19.47 2.21
N CYS A 102 -14.33 19.38 1.47
CA CYS A 102 -13.27 20.38 1.48
C CYS A 102 -13.44 21.20 0.21
N SER A 103 -13.75 22.48 0.37
CA SER A 103 -13.67 23.46 -0.72
C SER A 103 -12.22 23.67 -1.14
#